data_AF-A0A921YZZ0-F1
#
_entry.id   AF-A0A921YZZ0-F1
#
_cell.length_a   1.000
_cell.length_b   1.000
_cell.length_c   1.000
_cell.angle_alpha   90.00
_cell.angle_beta   90.00
_cell.angle_gamma   90.00
#
_symmetry.space_group_name_H-M   'P 1'
#
loop_
_entity.id
_entity.type
_entity.pdbx_description
1 polymer ?
#
loop_
_entity_poly.entity_id
_entity_poly.type
_entity_poly.pdbx_seq_one_letter_code
_entity_poly.pdbx_strand_id
1 'polypeptide(L)'
;MESNKLFSDSQFGFRKFKSTEDAAHKLVNSIASRLDQGLKCYGVFLDLAKAFDTVSVPILLRKLEGLGIRGTALDWFSSYLSNRQQLIHIDGMKSLAISINYGVPQGSILGPLLFITYMNDIHYLKLDSAELVCYADDTAILFYGHNWEKAKQVAEKGLYKINIWLQKNLLTLNTNKTKYICFHKTAKSQPPPMPDLRIHTSCAPDLFSSCCCKQILRTNEIKYLGLIIDEHLNFASHIGTLTGRIRKVIGIMKLLRNSANIQIIKLVYFAICQSLLSYCIGVWGGAAKTIMLPLERAQRAVLKTMLYKPFRFSTNALYKEVGVLRVRQLYIHKACVSTHKLTLKSTEYNSLLKKRIFILKLPLVNSSFAKRFQYYAYPCVYNKVSRLCPLKHCSTKECSIKILNLLKNLDYECTENILSSTVIKIGII
;
A
#
# COMPACT_ATOMS: atom_id res chain seq x y z
N MET A 1 15.50 17.68 -7.65
CA MET A 1 14.20 17.70 -6.93
C MET A 1 14.23 16.86 -5.66
N GLU A 2 14.52 15.55 -5.71
CA GLU A 2 14.61 14.70 -4.50
C GLU A 2 15.69 15.14 -3.51
N SER A 3 16.90 15.49 -3.99
CA SER A 3 18.01 16.00 -3.16
C SER A 3 17.63 17.25 -2.37
N ASN A 4 16.77 18.09 -2.94
CA ASN A 4 16.32 19.36 -2.36
C ASN A 4 15.02 19.20 -1.56
N LYS A 5 14.56 17.96 -1.31
CA LYS A 5 13.36 17.62 -0.53
C LYS A 5 12.10 18.40 -0.95
N LEU A 6 11.93 18.61 -2.25
CA LEU A 6 10.82 19.41 -2.78
C LEU A 6 9.47 18.69 -2.74
N PHE A 7 9.45 17.37 -2.63
CA PHE A 7 8.22 16.57 -2.58
C PHE A 7 7.85 16.17 -1.16
N SER A 8 6.57 16.25 -0.83
CA SER A 8 6.03 15.79 0.45
C SER A 8 6.34 14.32 0.72
N ASP A 9 6.65 13.97 1.97
CA ASP A 9 6.88 12.57 2.38
C ASP A 9 5.65 11.67 2.22
N SER A 10 4.47 12.28 2.15
CA SER A 10 3.17 11.64 1.88
C SER A 10 2.88 11.39 0.40
N GLN A 11 3.76 11.82 -0.52
CA GLN A 11 3.74 11.39 -1.91
C GLN A 11 4.64 10.16 -2.09
N PHE A 12 4.05 9.06 -2.57
CA PHE A 12 4.72 7.77 -2.77
C PHE A 12 4.81 7.36 -4.25
N GLY A 13 3.97 7.95 -5.12
CA GLY A 13 3.95 7.63 -6.55
C GLY A 13 5.14 8.20 -7.27
N PHE A 14 5.72 7.43 -8.20
CA PHE A 14 6.82 7.84 -9.08
C PHE A 14 8.07 8.40 -8.40
N ARG A 15 8.27 8.07 -7.11
CA ARG A 15 9.42 8.53 -6.33
C ARG A 15 10.41 7.41 -6.06
N LYS A 16 11.69 7.77 -6.01
CA LYS A 16 12.75 6.80 -5.76
C LYS A 16 12.60 6.22 -4.36
N PHE A 17 12.67 4.89 -4.26
CA PHE A 17 12.57 4.14 -3.00
C PHE A 17 11.22 4.29 -2.25
N LYS A 18 10.17 4.71 -2.94
CA LYS A 18 8.79 4.67 -2.46
C LYS A 18 8.00 3.69 -3.33
N SER A 19 7.09 2.94 -2.72
CA SER A 19 6.30 1.91 -3.38
C SER A 19 4.83 1.99 -3.01
N THR A 20 3.98 1.27 -3.76
CA THR A 20 2.56 1.09 -3.40
C THR A 20 2.39 0.48 -2.01
N GLU A 21 3.29 -0.42 -1.63
CA GLU A 21 3.31 -1.05 -0.31
C GLU A 21 3.62 -0.03 0.80
N ASP A 22 4.52 0.92 0.57
CA ASP A 22 4.83 1.98 1.54
C ASP A 22 3.62 2.90 1.77
N ALA A 23 2.91 3.29 0.70
CA ALA A 23 1.68 4.09 0.79
C ALA A 23 0.58 3.33 1.53
N ALA A 24 0.35 2.06 1.18
CA ALA A 24 -0.64 1.21 1.84
C ALA A 24 -0.30 1.00 3.32
N HIS A 25 0.98 0.79 3.65
CA HIS A 25 1.44 0.72 5.03
C HIS A 25 1.18 2.01 5.79
N LYS A 26 1.51 3.17 5.21
CA LYS A 26 1.25 4.47 5.84
C LYS A 26 -0.24 4.62 6.17
N LEU A 27 -1.12 4.37 5.20
CA LEU A 27 -2.57 4.48 5.39
C LEU A 27 -3.08 3.50 6.46
N VAL A 28 -2.79 2.21 6.31
CA VAL A 28 -3.31 1.17 7.21
C VAL A 28 -2.79 1.33 8.63
N ASN A 29 -1.50 1.68 8.81
CA ASN A 29 -0.95 1.95 10.14
C ASN A 29 -1.58 3.18 10.79
N SER A 30 -1.81 4.26 10.02
CA SER A 30 -2.49 5.45 10.52
C SER A 30 -3.91 5.10 10.98
N ILE A 31 -4.70 4.40 10.15
CA ILE A 31 -6.05 3.94 10.54
C ILE A 31 -5.97 3.11 11.82
N ALA A 32 -5.11 2.08 11.84
CA ALA A 32 -5.00 1.17 12.97
C ALA A 32 -4.58 1.89 14.26
N SER A 33 -3.65 2.84 14.18
CA SER A 33 -3.20 3.64 15.33
C SER A 33 -4.31 4.54 15.86
N ARG A 34 -5.09 5.20 15.00
CA ARG A 34 -6.20 6.06 15.44
C ARG A 34 -7.33 5.24 16.07
N LEU A 35 -7.64 4.07 15.50
CA LEU A 35 -8.59 3.14 16.11
C LEU A 35 -8.10 2.60 17.46
N ASP A 36 -6.80 2.36 17.64
CA ASP A 36 -6.22 1.93 18.92
C ASP A 36 -6.32 3.01 20.00
N GLN A 37 -6.29 4.28 19.60
CA GLN A 37 -6.53 5.46 20.46
C GLN A 37 -8.02 5.70 20.75
N GLY A 38 -8.94 4.90 20.18
CA GLY A 38 -10.38 5.04 20.38
C GLY A 38 -11.06 6.06 19.47
N LEU A 39 -10.32 6.65 18.51
CA LEU A 39 -10.86 7.62 17.56
C LEU A 39 -11.71 6.95 16.48
N LYS A 40 -12.66 7.71 15.93
CA LYS A 40 -13.49 7.34 14.78
C LYS A 40 -12.84 7.80 13.49
N CYS A 41 -12.87 6.97 12.46
CA CYS A 41 -12.04 7.14 11.27
C CYS A 41 -12.88 7.07 9.99
N TYR A 42 -12.81 8.12 9.17
CA TYR A 42 -13.31 8.14 7.80
C TYR A 42 -12.13 8.08 6.85
N GLY A 43 -12.01 6.99 6.09
CA GLY A 43 -11.10 6.95 4.94
C GLY A 43 -11.83 7.37 3.69
N VAL A 44 -11.45 8.49 3.09
CA VAL A 44 -11.96 8.96 1.81
C VAL A 44 -10.94 8.66 0.73
N PHE A 45 -11.38 8.02 -0.34
CA PHE A 45 -10.54 7.61 -1.47
C PHE A 45 -11.01 8.37 -2.70
N LEU A 46 -10.21 9.36 -3.09
CA LEU A 46 -10.50 10.26 -4.19
C LEU A 46 -10.14 9.59 -5.52
N ASP A 47 -11.00 9.78 -6.51
CA ASP A 47 -10.75 9.40 -7.90
C ASP A 47 -10.81 10.66 -8.77
N LEU A 48 -9.72 10.98 -9.46
CA LEU A 48 -9.63 12.14 -10.35
C LEU A 48 -9.96 11.72 -11.79
N ALA A 49 -10.84 12.47 -12.45
CA ALA A 49 -11.21 12.20 -13.83
C ALA A 49 -10.07 12.59 -14.77
N LYS A 50 -9.45 11.60 -15.44
CA LYS A 50 -8.39 11.80 -16.44
C LYS A 50 -7.26 12.71 -15.91
N ALA A 51 -6.71 12.37 -14.75
CA ALA A 51 -5.80 13.25 -14.00
C ALA A 51 -4.58 13.71 -14.83
N PHE A 52 -3.97 12.80 -15.59
CA PHE A 52 -2.83 13.11 -16.46
C PHE A 52 -3.19 14.01 -17.64
N ASP A 53 -4.40 13.86 -18.18
CA ASP A 53 -4.84 14.57 -19.41
C ASP A 53 -5.41 15.96 -19.10
N THR A 54 -5.72 16.24 -17.83
CA THR A 54 -6.36 17.49 -17.36
C THR A 54 -5.36 18.49 -16.77
N VAL A 55 -4.08 18.13 -16.66
CA VAL A 55 -3.03 19.02 -16.13
C VAL A 55 -2.94 20.31 -16.95
N SER A 56 -3.19 21.46 -16.35
CA SER A 56 -3.03 22.75 -17.04
C SER A 56 -1.56 23.13 -17.17
N VAL A 57 -1.07 23.26 -18.42
CA VAL A 57 0.32 23.64 -18.70
C VAL A 57 0.70 24.99 -18.06
N PRO A 58 -0.09 26.08 -18.18
CA PRO A 58 0.22 27.34 -17.51
C PRO A 58 0.30 27.27 -15.98
N ILE A 59 -0.52 26.42 -15.34
CA ILE A 59 -0.44 26.22 -13.88
C ILE A 59 0.80 25.40 -13.53
N LEU A 60 1.12 24.37 -14.31
CA LEU A 60 2.31 23.54 -14.10
C LEU A 60 3.60 24.36 -14.21
N LEU A 61 3.73 25.23 -15.23
CA LEU A 61 4.90 26.10 -15.39
C LEU A 61 5.07 27.05 -14.19
N ARG A 62 3.99 27.66 -13.70
CA ARG A 62 4.02 28.49 -12.48
C ARG A 62 4.45 27.70 -11.24
N LYS A 63 4.00 26.45 -11.09
CA LYS A 63 4.45 25.57 -9.99
C LYS A 63 5.93 25.23 -10.11
N LEU A 64 6.43 24.92 -11.31
CA LEU A 64 7.85 24.67 -11.55
C LEU A 64 8.71 25.89 -11.19
N GLU A 65 8.27 27.08 -11.60
CA GLU A 65 8.91 28.35 -11.25
C GLU A 65 8.92 28.60 -9.74
N GLY A 66 7.80 28.33 -9.06
CA GLY A 66 7.68 28.41 -7.60
C GLY A 66 8.58 27.43 -6.84
N LEU A 67 8.96 26.31 -7.47
CA LEU A 67 9.95 25.36 -6.96
C LEU A 67 11.40 25.77 -7.24
N GLY A 68 11.62 26.91 -7.91
CA GLY A 68 12.93 27.45 -8.24
C GLY A 68 13.48 27.05 -9.61
N ILE A 69 12.68 26.40 -10.47
CA ILE A 69 13.08 26.12 -11.86
C ILE A 69 12.81 27.36 -12.71
N ARG A 70 13.86 28.05 -13.15
CA ARG A 70 13.78 29.36 -13.83
C ARG A 70 14.69 29.42 -15.06
N GLY A 71 14.53 30.48 -15.85
CA GLY A 71 15.34 30.76 -17.05
C GLY A 71 15.26 29.63 -18.06
N THR A 72 16.39 29.29 -18.68
CA THR A 72 16.49 28.30 -19.76
C THR A 72 15.84 26.96 -19.44
N ALA A 73 15.91 26.50 -18.18
CA ALA A 73 15.29 25.24 -17.78
C ALA A 73 13.76 25.32 -17.82
N LEU A 74 13.17 26.45 -17.39
CA LEU A 74 11.73 26.67 -17.45
C LEU A 74 11.27 26.87 -18.90
N ASP A 75 12.04 27.59 -19.71
CA ASP A 75 11.78 27.77 -21.14
C ASP A 75 11.77 26.44 -21.88
N TRP A 76 12.70 25.54 -21.53
CA TRP A 76 12.73 24.18 -22.06
C TRP A 76 11.45 23.40 -21.72
N PHE A 77 10.97 23.46 -20.47
CA PHE A 77 9.70 22.82 -20.08
C PHE A 77 8.50 23.45 -20.82
N SER A 78 8.48 24.77 -20.99
CA SER A 78 7.46 25.48 -21.75
C SER A 78 7.43 24.99 -23.20
N SER A 79 8.60 24.89 -23.85
CA SER A 79 8.74 24.36 -25.21
C SER A 79 8.33 22.89 -25.30
N TYR A 80 8.68 22.06 -24.32
CA TYR A 80 8.36 20.64 -24.30
C TYR A 80 6.84 20.37 -24.19
N LEU A 81 6.11 21.24 -23.49
CA LEU A 81 4.68 21.06 -23.20
C LEU A 81 3.75 21.78 -24.18
N SER A 82 4.24 22.80 -24.88
CA SER A 82 3.47 23.64 -25.80
C SER A 82 3.38 23.05 -27.22
N ASN A 83 2.38 23.51 -27.99
CA ASN A 83 2.18 23.18 -29.42
C ASN A 83 2.14 21.67 -29.74
N ARG A 84 1.70 20.85 -28.78
CA ARG A 84 1.60 19.41 -28.97
C ARG A 84 0.34 19.08 -29.76
N GLN A 85 0.44 18.06 -30.62
CA GLN A 85 -0.69 17.55 -31.39
C GLN A 85 -0.83 16.05 -31.18
N GLN A 86 -2.05 15.53 -31.31
CA GLN A 86 -2.34 14.10 -31.35
C GLN A 86 -3.07 13.74 -32.64
N LEU A 87 -2.78 12.54 -33.13
CA LEU A 87 -3.50 11.88 -34.21
C LEU A 87 -3.63 10.39 -33.90
N ILE A 88 -4.60 9.74 -34.52
CA ILE A 88 -4.82 8.29 -34.42
C ILE A 88 -4.29 7.64 -35.70
N HIS A 89 -3.56 6.53 -35.56
CA HIS A 89 -3.08 5.73 -36.68
C HIS A 89 -3.59 4.29 -36.56
N ILE A 90 -4.44 3.86 -37.49
CA ILE A 90 -5.03 2.51 -37.54
C ILE A 90 -4.85 1.99 -38.96
N ASP A 91 -4.28 0.79 -39.10
CA ASP A 91 -4.13 0.07 -40.37
C ASP A 91 -3.54 0.92 -41.52
N GLY A 92 -2.52 1.73 -41.21
CA GLY A 92 -1.85 2.58 -42.20
C GLY A 92 -2.53 3.93 -42.45
N MET A 93 -3.74 4.16 -41.92
CA MET A 93 -4.46 5.42 -42.05
C MET A 93 -4.25 6.33 -40.84
N LYS A 94 -4.07 7.63 -41.09
CA LYS A 94 -3.91 8.66 -40.06
C LYS A 94 -5.14 9.57 -39.99
N SER A 95 -5.57 9.92 -38.79
CA SER A 95 -6.54 11.01 -38.59
C SER A 95 -5.91 12.39 -38.82
N LEU A 96 -6.75 13.42 -38.85
CA LEU A 96 -6.29 14.80 -38.69
C LEU A 96 -5.60 14.98 -37.33
N ALA A 97 -4.59 15.83 -37.31
CA ALA A 97 -3.87 16.21 -36.10
C ALA A 97 -4.65 17.29 -35.33
N ILE A 98 -4.82 17.09 -34.02
CA ILE A 98 -5.55 18.01 -33.14
C ILE A 98 -4.60 18.54 -32.08
N SER A 99 -4.62 19.85 -31.84
CA SER A 99 -3.81 20.49 -30.80
C SER A 99 -4.25 20.07 -29.40
N ILE A 100 -3.28 19.83 -28.51
CA ILE A 100 -3.48 19.46 -27.12
C ILE A 100 -2.94 20.59 -26.23
N ASN A 101 -3.86 21.26 -25.54
CA ASN A 101 -3.52 22.37 -24.63
C ASN A 101 -3.44 21.95 -23.16
N TYR A 102 -3.77 20.69 -22.85
CA TYR A 102 -3.84 20.15 -21.50
C TYR A 102 -3.13 18.80 -21.38
N GLY A 103 -2.79 18.47 -20.16
CA GLY A 103 -2.20 17.20 -19.79
C GLY A 103 -0.69 17.15 -19.96
N VAL A 104 -0.12 16.09 -19.41
CA VAL A 104 1.28 15.70 -19.64
C VAL A 104 1.31 14.43 -20.48
N PRO A 105 2.29 14.23 -21.37
CA PRO A 105 2.28 13.09 -22.27
C PRO A 105 2.38 11.76 -21.51
N GLN A 106 1.34 10.93 -21.61
CA GLN A 106 1.34 9.57 -21.08
C GLN A 106 2.41 8.74 -21.80
N GLY A 107 3.12 7.88 -21.05
CA GLY A 107 4.24 7.10 -21.59
C GLY A 107 5.56 7.88 -21.73
N SER A 108 5.57 9.19 -21.53
CA SER A 108 6.82 9.96 -21.46
C SER A 108 7.55 9.74 -20.13
N ILE A 109 8.87 9.88 -20.16
CA ILE A 109 9.73 9.74 -18.96
C ILE A 109 9.41 10.84 -17.93
N LEU A 110 9.12 12.07 -18.40
CA LEU A 110 8.89 13.23 -17.53
C LEU A 110 7.44 13.40 -17.08
N GLY A 111 6.47 12.82 -17.79
CA GLY A 111 5.05 12.94 -17.46
C GLY A 111 4.74 12.62 -15.99
N PRO A 112 5.20 11.47 -15.46
CA PRO A 112 4.99 11.13 -14.05
C PRO A 112 5.58 12.16 -13.07
N LEU A 113 6.79 12.68 -13.34
CA LEU A 113 7.45 13.69 -12.51
C LEU A 113 6.69 15.03 -12.52
N LEU A 114 6.25 15.46 -13.69
CA LEU A 114 5.47 16.68 -13.87
C LEU A 114 4.11 16.57 -13.19
N PHE A 115 3.47 15.39 -13.24
CA PHE A 115 2.21 15.15 -12.57
C PHE A 115 2.34 15.24 -11.04
N ILE A 116 3.33 14.56 -10.43
CA ILE A 116 3.52 14.66 -8.97
C ILE A 116 3.93 16.06 -8.54
N THR A 117 4.62 16.81 -9.41
CA THR A 117 4.92 18.24 -9.20
C THR A 117 3.66 19.09 -9.19
N TYR A 118 2.74 18.82 -10.12
CA TYR A 118 1.45 19.49 -10.20
C TYR A 118 0.61 19.28 -8.94
N MET A 119 0.59 18.04 -8.45
CA MET A 119 -0.17 17.65 -7.27
C MET A 119 0.48 18.03 -5.94
N ASN A 120 1.77 18.37 -5.91
CA ASN A 120 2.57 18.38 -4.68
C ASN A 120 2.00 19.30 -3.58
N ASP A 121 1.47 20.46 -3.93
CA ASP A 121 0.97 21.47 -3.01
C ASP A 121 -0.37 21.12 -2.34
N ILE A 122 -1.05 20.04 -2.75
CA ILE A 122 -2.20 19.50 -2.00
C ILE A 122 -1.81 19.16 -0.54
N HIS A 123 -0.54 18.79 -0.32
CA HIS A 123 -0.01 18.45 1.01
C HIS A 123 0.16 19.67 1.92
N TYR A 124 0.13 20.89 1.38
CA TYR A 124 0.19 22.12 2.16
C TYR A 124 -1.19 22.63 2.60
N LEU A 125 -2.28 21.95 2.17
CA LEU A 125 -3.61 22.24 2.67
C LEU A 125 -3.67 21.96 4.18
N LYS A 126 -4.07 22.99 4.94
CA LYS A 126 -4.31 22.85 6.38
C LYS A 126 -5.62 22.10 6.61
N LEU A 127 -5.52 20.77 6.66
CA LEU A 127 -6.62 19.88 6.98
C LEU A 127 -6.57 19.52 8.48
N ASP A 128 -7.69 19.72 9.16
CA ASP A 128 -7.81 19.44 10.59
C ASP A 128 -7.99 17.93 10.80
N SER A 129 -7.28 17.35 11.78
CA SER A 129 -7.38 15.92 12.13
C SER A 129 -7.44 14.98 10.91
N ALA A 130 -6.52 15.19 9.98
CA ALA A 130 -6.46 14.47 8.72
C ALA A 130 -5.04 13.98 8.41
N GLU A 131 -4.94 12.81 7.76
CA GLU A 131 -3.69 12.31 7.19
C GLU A 131 -3.89 11.99 5.71
N LEU A 132 -3.08 12.62 4.86
CA LEU A 132 -3.11 12.46 3.41
C LEU A 132 -2.04 11.47 2.95
N VAL A 133 -2.41 10.56 2.04
CA VAL A 133 -1.53 9.61 1.37
C VAL A 133 -1.80 9.66 -0.14
N CYS A 134 -0.81 10.11 -0.90
CA CYS A 134 -0.89 10.19 -2.36
C CYS A 134 0.03 9.15 -2.99
N TYR A 135 -0.48 8.46 -4.00
CA TYR A 135 0.31 7.66 -4.93
C TYR A 135 -0.09 8.07 -6.33
N ALA A 136 0.64 9.02 -6.92
CA ALA A 136 0.21 9.66 -8.15
C ALA A 136 -1.18 10.29 -7.99
N ASP A 137 -2.16 9.87 -8.80
CA ASP A 137 -3.55 10.33 -8.80
C ASP A 137 -4.39 9.63 -7.71
N ASP A 138 -4.05 8.38 -7.36
CA ASP A 138 -4.68 7.66 -6.25
C ASP A 138 -4.41 8.38 -4.91
N THR A 139 -5.43 9.05 -4.39
CA THR A 139 -5.33 9.85 -3.16
C THR A 139 -6.27 9.31 -2.09
N ALA A 140 -5.71 8.92 -0.95
CA ALA A 140 -6.46 8.50 0.23
C ALA A 140 -6.27 9.51 1.36
N ILE A 141 -7.36 9.82 2.06
CA ILE A 141 -7.38 10.77 3.16
C ILE A 141 -8.06 10.12 4.35
N LEU A 142 -7.36 10.07 5.47
CA LEU A 142 -7.91 9.62 6.73
C LEU A 142 -8.32 10.83 7.57
N PHE A 143 -9.61 11.05 7.76
CA PHE A 143 -10.14 11.99 8.75
C PHE A 143 -10.49 11.26 10.04
N TYR A 144 -10.24 11.89 11.18
CA TYR A 144 -10.54 11.28 12.47
C TYR A 144 -11.06 12.26 13.52
N GLY A 145 -11.79 11.72 14.50
CA GLY A 145 -12.36 12.49 15.61
C GLY A 145 -12.74 11.62 16.81
N HIS A 146 -13.09 12.24 17.93
CA HIS A 146 -13.43 11.53 19.17
C HIS A 146 -14.77 10.78 19.09
N ASN A 147 -15.71 11.28 18.28
CA ASN A 147 -16.97 10.63 17.95
C ASN A 147 -17.23 10.72 16.43
N TRP A 148 -18.26 10.02 15.98
CA TRP A 148 -18.53 9.90 14.54
C TRP A 148 -19.01 11.22 13.94
N GLU A 149 -19.79 11.99 14.68
CA GLU A 149 -20.29 13.30 14.28
C GLU A 149 -19.15 14.28 14.06
N LYS A 150 -18.19 14.35 15.00
CA LYS A 150 -17.03 15.23 14.88
C LYS A 150 -16.11 14.79 13.74
N ALA A 151 -15.88 13.49 13.60
CA ALA A 151 -15.07 12.95 12.51
C ALA A 151 -15.72 13.26 11.14
N LYS A 152 -17.05 13.16 11.04
CA LYS A 152 -17.82 13.57 9.85
C LYS A 152 -17.66 15.07 9.56
N GLN A 153 -17.87 15.94 10.54
CA GLN A 153 -17.74 17.39 10.37
C GLN A 153 -16.33 17.78 9.88
N VAL A 154 -15.31 17.15 10.45
CA VAL A 154 -13.92 17.34 10.03
C VAL A 154 -13.71 16.87 8.59
N ALA A 155 -14.25 15.70 8.22
CA ALA A 155 -14.17 15.18 6.87
C ALA A 155 -14.83 16.10 5.83
N GLU A 156 -16.05 16.58 6.09
CA GLU A 156 -16.78 17.48 5.17
C GLU A 156 -16.07 18.83 5.00
N LYS A 157 -15.54 19.40 6.09
CA LYS A 157 -14.71 20.62 6.04
C LYS A 157 -13.41 20.40 5.27
N GLY A 158 -12.78 19.24 5.45
CA GLY A 158 -11.57 18.87 4.71
C GLY A 158 -11.84 18.70 3.21
N LEU A 159 -12.92 17.99 2.86
CA LEU A 159 -13.35 17.77 1.48
C LEU A 159 -13.71 19.08 0.78
N TYR A 160 -14.33 20.02 1.48
CA TYR A 160 -14.55 21.37 0.95
C TYR A 160 -13.23 22.06 0.54
N LYS A 161 -12.23 22.08 1.44
CA LYS A 161 -10.91 22.66 1.16
C LYS A 161 -10.22 21.98 -0.02
N ILE A 162 -10.29 20.65 -0.09
CA ILE A 162 -9.71 19.86 -1.20
C ILE A 162 -10.43 20.16 -2.51
N ASN A 163 -11.76 20.22 -2.51
CA ASN A 163 -12.52 20.49 -3.72
C ASN A 163 -12.21 21.88 -4.29
N ILE A 164 -12.09 22.91 -3.44
CA ILE A 164 -11.62 24.23 -3.87
C ILE A 164 -10.23 24.16 -4.48
N TRP A 165 -9.30 23.41 -3.84
CA TRP A 165 -7.96 23.25 -4.38
C TRP A 165 -7.96 22.53 -5.74
N LEU A 166 -8.76 21.48 -5.91
CA LEU A 166 -8.91 20.77 -7.19
C LEU A 166 -9.43 21.72 -8.28
N GLN A 167 -10.46 22.51 -7.98
CA GLN A 167 -11.02 23.50 -8.92
C GLN A 167 -9.99 24.57 -9.31
N LYS A 168 -9.22 25.10 -8.35
CA LYS A 168 -8.13 26.05 -8.63
C LYS A 168 -7.03 25.48 -9.51
N ASN A 169 -6.83 24.16 -9.44
CA ASN A 169 -5.88 23.43 -10.27
C ASN A 169 -6.54 22.78 -11.49
N LEU A 170 -7.76 23.17 -11.86
CA LEU A 170 -8.48 22.64 -13.03
C LEU A 170 -8.57 21.09 -13.06
N LEU A 171 -8.54 20.45 -11.89
CA LEU A 171 -8.71 19.02 -11.72
C LEU A 171 -10.16 18.72 -11.36
N THR A 172 -10.69 17.66 -11.97
CA THR A 172 -12.08 17.24 -11.75
C THR A 172 -12.15 16.00 -10.87
N LEU A 173 -12.83 16.11 -9.73
CA LEU A 173 -13.12 14.97 -8.88
C LEU A 173 -14.27 14.14 -9.46
N ASN A 174 -14.06 12.84 -9.61
CA ASN A 174 -15.10 11.90 -9.98
C ASN A 174 -15.88 11.48 -8.73
N THR A 175 -16.98 12.19 -8.43
CA THR A 175 -17.81 11.92 -7.25
C THR A 175 -18.45 10.54 -7.26
N ASN A 176 -18.66 9.94 -8.44
CA ASN A 176 -19.28 8.62 -8.55
C ASN A 176 -18.30 7.49 -8.20
N LYS A 177 -17.02 7.67 -8.51
CA LYS A 177 -15.94 6.72 -8.19
C LYS A 177 -15.25 7.01 -6.86
N THR A 178 -15.31 8.26 -6.39
CA THR A 178 -14.88 8.62 -5.04
C THR A 178 -15.79 7.93 -4.03
N LYS A 179 -15.20 7.24 -3.06
CA LYS A 179 -15.92 6.50 -2.02
C LYS A 179 -15.31 6.79 -0.66
N TYR A 180 -16.06 6.53 0.40
CA TYR A 180 -15.54 6.56 1.75
C TYR A 180 -15.85 5.29 2.53
N ILE A 181 -15.00 4.97 3.51
CA ILE A 181 -15.15 3.87 4.45
C ILE A 181 -15.10 4.41 5.87
N CYS A 182 -16.02 3.94 6.72
CA CYS A 182 -15.96 4.15 8.17
C CYS A 182 -15.22 2.98 8.82
N PHE A 183 -13.98 3.17 9.26
CA PHE A 183 -13.21 2.07 9.86
C PHE A 183 -13.56 1.87 11.33
N HIS A 184 -13.68 0.62 11.78
CA HIS A 184 -13.99 0.30 13.16
C HIS A 184 -13.52 -1.12 13.56
N LYS A 185 -13.20 -1.31 14.86
CA LYS A 185 -12.60 -2.56 15.37
C LYS A 185 -13.63 -3.67 15.64
N THR A 186 -14.78 -3.29 16.15
CA THR A 186 -15.84 -4.20 16.62
C THR A 186 -17.21 -3.68 16.23
N ALA A 187 -18.24 -4.54 16.28
CA ALA A 187 -19.63 -4.16 16.05
C ALA A 187 -20.07 -3.00 16.97
N LYS A 188 -19.69 -3.04 18.26
CA LYS A 188 -19.99 -1.96 19.23
C LYS A 188 -19.39 -0.61 18.87
N SER A 189 -18.34 -0.58 18.04
CA SER A 189 -17.66 0.65 17.64
C SER A 189 -18.12 1.21 16.30
N GLN A 190 -19.11 0.57 15.65
CA GLN A 190 -19.66 0.97 14.36
C GLN A 190 -20.21 2.40 14.36
N PRO A 191 -20.25 3.05 13.18
CA PRO A 191 -21.00 4.30 13.03
C PRO A 191 -22.49 4.03 13.24
N PRO A 192 -23.21 4.87 14.00
CA PRO A 192 -24.67 4.81 14.04
C PRO A 192 -25.27 5.14 12.66
N PRO A 193 -26.56 4.86 12.42
CA PRO A 193 -27.24 5.30 11.21
C PRO A 193 -27.11 6.82 11.07
N MET A 194 -26.46 7.26 10.01
CA MET A 194 -26.16 8.68 9.80
C MET A 194 -26.10 9.01 8.32
N PRO A 195 -26.36 10.28 7.95
CA PRO A 195 -26.28 10.69 6.55
C PRO A 195 -24.86 10.53 6.01
N ASP A 196 -24.76 10.22 4.72
CA ASP A 196 -23.50 10.13 4.01
C ASP A 196 -22.70 11.44 4.04
N LEU A 197 -21.39 11.33 3.77
CA LEU A 197 -20.52 12.48 3.58
C LEU A 197 -20.93 13.30 2.37
N ARG A 198 -20.88 14.62 2.49
CA ARG A 198 -21.15 15.55 1.39
C ARG A 198 -19.89 16.30 0.94
N ILE A 199 -19.82 16.62 -0.35
CA ILE A 199 -18.81 17.51 -0.93
C ILE A 199 -19.43 18.88 -1.13
N HIS A 200 -19.10 19.78 -0.23
CA HIS A 200 -19.53 21.16 -0.31
C HIS A 200 -18.73 21.91 -1.38
N THR A 201 -19.39 22.79 -2.14
CA THR A 201 -18.76 23.58 -3.21
C THR A 201 -19.01 25.07 -3.03
N SER A 202 -20.27 25.49 -2.96
CA SER A 202 -20.69 26.89 -2.87
C SER A 202 -21.47 27.22 -1.59
N CYS A 203 -21.82 26.24 -0.76
CA CYS A 203 -22.50 26.50 0.51
C CYS A 203 -21.51 26.93 1.60
N ALA A 204 -21.93 27.87 2.45
CA ALA A 204 -21.15 28.28 3.62
C ALA A 204 -21.02 27.11 4.63
N PRO A 205 -19.89 27.00 5.36
CA PRO A 205 -19.66 25.98 6.39
C PRO A 205 -20.79 25.81 7.40
N ASP A 206 -21.50 26.89 7.70
CA ASP A 206 -22.55 26.93 8.71
C ASP A 206 -23.88 26.33 8.19
N LEU A 207 -24.01 26.16 6.88
CA LEU A 207 -25.18 25.61 6.17
C LEU A 207 -24.97 24.17 5.69
N PHE A 208 -23.89 23.49 6.10
CA PHE A 208 -23.57 22.13 5.63
C PHE A 208 -24.69 21.11 5.92
N SER A 209 -25.40 21.26 7.04
CA SER A 209 -26.45 20.35 7.52
C SER A 209 -27.67 20.27 6.61
N SER A 210 -28.06 21.35 5.93
CA SER A 210 -29.29 21.45 5.11
C SER A 210 -29.06 21.59 3.60
N CYS A 211 -27.80 21.51 3.13
CA CYS A 211 -27.50 21.75 1.72
C CYS A 211 -27.76 20.54 0.79
N CYS A 212 -28.05 20.81 -0.49
CA CYS A 212 -28.24 19.82 -1.55
C CYS A 212 -26.93 19.40 -2.25
N CYS A 213 -25.80 19.49 -1.54
CA CYS A 213 -24.49 19.16 -2.12
C CYS A 213 -24.36 17.66 -2.44
N LYS A 214 -23.50 17.33 -3.40
CA LYS A 214 -23.27 15.95 -3.85
C LYS A 214 -22.80 15.07 -2.69
N GLN A 215 -23.43 13.91 -2.55
CA GLN A 215 -23.05 12.89 -1.56
C GLN A 215 -21.98 11.96 -2.11
N ILE A 216 -21.05 11.55 -1.25
CA ILE A 216 -20.12 10.47 -1.52
C ILE A 216 -20.74 9.19 -0.95
N LEU A 217 -20.73 8.12 -1.73
CA LEU A 217 -21.28 6.84 -1.28
C LEU A 217 -20.34 6.16 -0.27
N ARG A 218 -20.91 5.66 0.83
CA ARG A 218 -20.23 4.75 1.76
C ARG A 218 -20.04 3.38 1.12
N THR A 219 -18.87 2.78 1.34
CA THR A 219 -18.62 1.36 1.07
C THR A 219 -18.01 0.68 2.29
N ASN A 220 -18.11 -0.64 2.37
CA ASN A 220 -17.51 -1.44 3.43
C ASN A 220 -16.13 -1.97 3.03
N GLU A 221 -15.84 -1.98 1.73
CA GLU A 221 -14.54 -2.34 1.18
C GLU A 221 -14.18 -1.49 -0.04
N ILE A 222 -12.88 -1.29 -0.27
CA ILE A 222 -12.39 -0.58 -1.45
C ILE A 222 -11.09 -1.18 -1.98
N LYS A 223 -10.93 -1.15 -3.29
CA LYS A 223 -9.66 -1.46 -3.94
C LYS A 223 -8.76 -0.22 -3.93
N TYR A 224 -7.64 -0.27 -3.23
CA TYR A 224 -6.64 0.80 -3.15
C TYR A 224 -5.24 0.22 -3.40
N LEU A 225 -4.54 0.74 -4.42
CA LEU A 225 -3.18 0.29 -4.80
C LEU A 225 -3.05 -1.24 -4.97
N GLY A 226 -4.08 -1.88 -5.52
CA GLY A 226 -4.12 -3.33 -5.72
C GLY A 226 -4.48 -4.18 -4.49
N LEU A 227 -4.71 -3.56 -3.33
CA LEU A 227 -5.24 -4.19 -2.12
C LEU A 227 -6.74 -3.96 -2.00
N ILE A 228 -7.45 -4.90 -1.36
CA ILE A 228 -8.84 -4.68 -0.94
C ILE A 228 -8.82 -4.40 0.55
N ILE A 229 -9.19 -3.20 0.94
CA ILE A 229 -9.20 -2.74 2.33
C ILE A 229 -10.65 -2.73 2.81
N ASP A 230 -10.96 -3.53 3.84
CA ASP A 230 -12.29 -3.60 4.47
C ASP A 230 -12.38 -2.71 5.72
N GLU A 231 -13.60 -2.35 6.11
CA GLU A 231 -13.90 -1.49 7.27
C GLU A 231 -13.34 -2.01 8.61
N HIS A 232 -13.01 -3.31 8.70
CA HIS A 232 -12.43 -3.94 9.89
C HIS A 232 -10.91 -4.17 9.79
N LEU A 233 -10.27 -3.87 8.65
CA LEU A 233 -8.87 -4.20 8.38
C LEU A 233 -8.52 -5.68 8.65
N ASN A 234 -9.43 -6.60 8.31
CA ASN A 234 -9.22 -8.04 8.46
C ASN A 234 -8.64 -8.69 7.19
N PHE A 235 -8.74 -8.02 6.04
CA PHE A 235 -8.27 -8.43 4.72
C PHE A 235 -8.89 -9.73 4.18
N ALA A 236 -10.05 -10.16 4.70
CA ALA A 236 -10.70 -11.40 4.28
C ALA A 236 -11.09 -11.37 2.80
N SER A 237 -11.67 -10.27 2.33
CA SER A 237 -12.05 -10.08 0.92
C SER A 237 -10.83 -10.08 -0.01
N HIS A 238 -9.75 -9.40 0.41
CA HIS A 238 -8.47 -9.41 -0.31
C HIS A 238 -7.90 -10.82 -0.44
N ILE A 239 -7.80 -11.55 0.68
CA ILE A 239 -7.25 -12.91 0.73
C ILE A 239 -8.13 -13.89 -0.06
N GLY A 240 -9.46 -13.73 -0.02
CA GLY A 240 -10.40 -14.51 -0.83
C GLY A 240 -10.16 -14.31 -2.33
N THR A 241 -10.07 -13.05 -2.76
CA THR A 241 -9.78 -12.69 -4.16
C THR A 241 -8.40 -13.24 -4.60
N LEU A 242 -7.38 -13.07 -3.77
CA LEU A 242 -6.04 -13.60 -4.02
C LEU A 242 -6.04 -15.13 -4.11
N THR A 243 -6.77 -15.81 -3.22
CA THR A 243 -6.94 -17.28 -3.25
C THR A 243 -7.53 -17.74 -4.57
N GLY A 244 -8.55 -17.03 -5.08
CA GLY A 244 -9.14 -17.29 -6.40
C GLY A 244 -8.11 -17.19 -7.52
N ARG A 245 -7.26 -16.15 -7.51
CA ARG A 245 -6.18 -15.97 -8.49
C ARG A 245 -5.13 -17.07 -8.41
N ILE A 246 -4.70 -17.46 -7.21
CA ILE A 246 -3.74 -18.54 -7.00
C ILE A 246 -4.30 -19.89 -7.47
N ARG A 247 -5.59 -20.16 -7.26
CA ARG A 247 -6.23 -21.38 -7.78
C ARG A 247 -6.18 -21.47 -9.30
N LYS A 248 -6.29 -20.36 -10.04
CA LYS A 248 -6.14 -20.37 -11.51
C LYS A 248 -4.75 -20.85 -11.96
N VAL A 249 -3.71 -20.60 -11.16
CA VAL A 249 -2.34 -21.08 -11.43
C VAL A 249 -2.26 -22.62 -11.43
N ILE A 250 -3.15 -23.32 -10.73
CA ILE A 250 -3.22 -24.80 -10.76
C ILE A 250 -3.42 -25.30 -12.19
N GLY A 251 -4.26 -24.65 -12.98
CA GLY A 251 -4.48 -25.01 -14.39
C GLY A 251 -3.20 -24.87 -15.22
N ILE A 252 -2.49 -23.76 -15.05
CA ILE A 252 -1.20 -23.50 -15.69
C ILE A 252 -0.18 -24.60 -15.31
N MET A 253 -0.09 -24.95 -14.02
CA MET A 253 0.82 -25.99 -13.55
C MET A 253 0.45 -27.39 -14.09
N LYS A 254 -0.84 -27.69 -14.28
CA LYS A 254 -1.28 -28.96 -14.88
C LYS A 254 -0.82 -29.13 -16.33
N LEU A 255 -0.78 -28.03 -17.09
CA LEU A 255 -0.28 -28.04 -18.46
C LEU A 255 1.25 -28.17 -18.47
N LEU A 256 1.93 -27.32 -17.70
CA LEU A 256 3.40 -27.26 -17.70
C LEU A 256 4.07 -28.51 -17.12
N ARG A 257 3.47 -29.16 -16.13
CA ARG A 257 4.05 -30.38 -15.53
C ARG A 257 4.22 -31.55 -16.50
N ASN A 258 3.54 -31.52 -17.65
CA ASN A 258 3.64 -32.53 -18.71
C ASN A 258 4.64 -32.17 -19.80
N SER A 259 4.96 -30.88 -19.95
CA SER A 259 5.69 -30.36 -21.11
C SER A 259 7.02 -29.68 -20.76
N ALA A 260 7.25 -29.37 -19.47
CA ALA A 260 8.43 -28.64 -19.02
C ALA A 260 9.16 -29.38 -17.91
N ASN A 261 10.47 -29.13 -17.80
CA ASN A 261 11.27 -29.64 -16.70
C ASN A 261 10.95 -28.91 -15.39
N ILE A 262 11.35 -29.51 -14.26
CA ILE A 262 11.05 -28.97 -12.94
C ILE A 262 11.62 -27.56 -12.70
N GLN A 263 12.74 -27.22 -13.33
CA GLN A 263 13.38 -25.90 -13.16
C GLN A 263 12.52 -24.80 -13.79
N ILE A 264 12.01 -25.00 -15.00
CA ILE A 264 11.11 -24.08 -15.68
C ILE A 264 9.81 -23.93 -14.90
N ILE A 265 9.23 -25.04 -14.42
CA ILE A 265 7.97 -24.96 -13.66
C ILE A 265 8.18 -24.19 -12.34
N LYS A 266 9.31 -24.38 -11.66
CA LYS A 266 9.68 -23.57 -10.48
C LYS A 266 9.82 -22.09 -10.85
N LEU A 267 10.43 -21.75 -11.99
CA LEU A 267 10.53 -20.37 -12.45
C LEU A 267 9.15 -19.74 -12.67
N VAL A 268 8.23 -20.47 -13.31
CA VAL A 268 6.83 -20.02 -13.48
C VAL A 268 6.13 -19.86 -12.13
N TYR A 269 6.38 -20.76 -11.17
CA TYR A 269 5.85 -20.62 -9.82
C TYR A 269 6.32 -19.31 -9.17
N PHE A 270 7.61 -18.99 -9.24
CA PHE A 270 8.13 -17.74 -8.69
C PHE A 270 7.56 -16.52 -9.41
N ALA A 271 7.51 -16.57 -10.75
CA ALA A 271 7.05 -15.47 -11.59
C ALA A 271 5.56 -15.14 -11.45
N ILE A 272 4.70 -16.16 -11.26
CA ILE A 272 3.24 -15.98 -11.21
C ILE A 272 2.69 -16.18 -9.79
N CYS A 273 2.98 -17.31 -9.15
CA CYS A 273 2.37 -17.64 -7.86
C CYS A 273 3.00 -16.82 -6.73
N GLN A 274 4.33 -16.83 -6.60
CA GLN A 274 5.00 -16.15 -5.49
C GLN A 274 4.96 -14.62 -5.65
N SER A 275 5.02 -14.10 -6.88
CA SER A 275 4.87 -12.65 -7.14
C SER A 275 3.51 -12.13 -6.64
N LEU A 276 2.42 -12.86 -6.92
CA LEU A 276 1.08 -12.55 -6.41
C LEU A 276 1.01 -12.61 -4.88
N LEU A 277 1.62 -13.63 -4.28
CA LEU A 277 1.68 -13.77 -2.82
C LEU A 277 2.57 -12.71 -2.15
N SER A 278 3.56 -12.17 -2.84
CA SER A 278 4.52 -11.22 -2.26
C SER A 278 4.05 -9.77 -2.38
N TYR A 279 3.16 -9.46 -3.33
CA TYR A 279 2.66 -8.12 -3.55
C TYR A 279 1.96 -7.57 -2.30
N CYS A 280 2.53 -6.50 -1.74
CA CYS A 280 2.04 -5.84 -0.53
C CYS A 280 1.84 -6.78 0.67
N ILE A 281 2.54 -7.92 0.73
CA ILE A 281 2.39 -8.91 1.80
C ILE A 281 2.68 -8.32 3.17
N GLY A 282 3.48 -7.26 3.26
CA GLY A 282 3.71 -6.56 4.49
C GLY A 282 2.44 -6.01 5.14
N VAL A 283 1.45 -5.62 4.34
CA VAL A 283 0.21 -5.00 4.81
C VAL A 283 -0.80 -6.04 5.29
N TRP A 284 -1.04 -7.09 4.50
CA TRP A 284 -2.10 -8.08 4.76
C TRP A 284 -1.59 -9.40 5.37
N GLY A 285 -0.28 -9.68 5.33
CA GLY A 285 0.31 -10.94 5.82
C GLY A 285 0.16 -11.16 7.34
N GLY A 286 -0.11 -10.09 8.09
CA GLY A 286 -0.46 -10.12 9.52
C GLY A 286 -1.93 -10.50 9.81
N ALA A 287 -2.71 -10.92 8.81
CA ALA A 287 -4.09 -11.37 8.99
C ALA A 287 -4.19 -12.62 9.89
N ALA A 288 -5.39 -12.83 10.45
CA ALA A 288 -5.65 -13.95 11.36
C ALA A 288 -5.41 -15.31 10.69
N LYS A 289 -5.01 -16.31 11.48
CA LYS A 289 -4.73 -17.68 11.01
C LYS A 289 -5.87 -18.24 10.17
N THR A 290 -7.09 -18.15 10.69
CA THR A 290 -8.32 -18.62 10.04
C THR A 290 -8.53 -18.02 8.64
N ILE A 291 -8.28 -16.72 8.48
CA ILE A 291 -8.43 -16.00 7.21
C ILE A 291 -7.36 -16.43 6.18
N MET A 292 -6.15 -16.77 6.64
CA MET A 292 -5.03 -17.16 5.76
C MET A 292 -5.09 -18.62 5.29
N LEU A 293 -5.80 -19.51 6.00
CA LEU A 293 -5.87 -20.94 5.69
C LEU A 293 -6.30 -21.26 4.24
N PRO A 294 -7.33 -20.63 3.65
CA PRO A 294 -7.72 -20.87 2.26
C PRO A 294 -6.58 -20.59 1.27
N LEU A 295 -5.81 -19.54 1.50
CA LEU A 295 -4.69 -19.13 0.64
C LEU A 295 -3.51 -20.10 0.77
N GLU A 296 -3.18 -20.52 1.99
CA GLU A 296 -2.15 -21.54 2.25
C GLU A 296 -2.50 -22.88 1.60
N ARG A 297 -3.77 -23.28 1.65
CA ARG A 297 -4.28 -24.48 0.97
C ARG A 297 -4.17 -24.35 -0.56
N ALA A 298 -4.47 -23.18 -1.12
CA ALA A 298 -4.31 -22.92 -2.54
C ALA A 298 -2.83 -22.98 -2.98
N GLN A 299 -1.92 -22.34 -2.24
CA GLN A 299 -0.48 -22.45 -2.49
C GLN A 299 -0.02 -23.92 -2.47
N ARG A 300 -0.46 -24.70 -1.47
CA ARG A 300 -0.15 -26.13 -1.37
C ARG A 300 -0.68 -26.93 -2.55
N ALA A 301 -1.90 -26.64 -3.02
CA ALA A 301 -2.48 -27.31 -4.17
C ALA A 301 -1.69 -27.04 -5.45
N VAL A 302 -1.21 -25.80 -5.66
CA VAL A 302 -0.30 -25.45 -6.76
C VAL A 302 0.96 -26.30 -6.70
N LEU A 303 1.62 -26.36 -5.54
CA LEU A 303 2.86 -27.12 -5.36
C LEU A 303 2.68 -28.64 -5.53
N LYS A 304 1.59 -29.22 -5.03
CA LYS A 304 1.29 -30.65 -5.25
C LYS A 304 1.06 -30.97 -6.73
N THR A 305 0.32 -30.09 -7.42
CA THR A 305 0.05 -30.23 -8.85
C THR A 305 1.33 -30.17 -9.67
N MET A 306 2.23 -29.25 -9.31
CA MET A 306 3.53 -29.05 -9.92
C MET A 306 4.40 -30.31 -9.93
N LEU A 307 4.33 -31.11 -8.85
CA LEU A 307 5.23 -32.24 -8.58
C LEU A 307 4.54 -33.62 -8.66
N TYR A 308 3.34 -33.72 -9.24
CA TYR A 308 2.59 -34.98 -9.28
C TYR A 308 2.35 -35.64 -7.90
N LYS A 309 2.25 -34.83 -6.84
CA LYS A 309 2.11 -35.37 -5.47
C LYS A 309 0.65 -35.70 -5.14
N PRO A 310 0.39 -36.80 -4.42
CA PRO A 310 -0.95 -37.18 -4.02
C PRO A 310 -1.57 -36.20 -3.01
N PHE A 311 -2.90 -36.24 -2.89
CA PHE A 311 -3.64 -35.33 -2.01
C PHE A 311 -3.16 -35.38 -0.55
N ARG A 312 -2.79 -36.55 -0.02
CA ARG A 312 -2.33 -36.74 1.37
C ARG A 312 -0.82 -36.55 1.57
N PHE A 313 -0.07 -36.13 0.53
CA PHE A 313 1.37 -35.90 0.66
C PHE A 313 1.70 -34.87 1.76
N SER A 314 2.73 -35.18 2.55
CA SER A 314 3.16 -34.36 3.69
C SER A 314 3.47 -32.93 3.27
N THR A 315 2.91 -31.96 4.00
CA THR A 315 3.12 -30.54 3.70
C THR A 315 4.58 -30.14 3.96
N ASN A 316 5.21 -30.64 5.02
CA ASN A 316 6.58 -30.27 5.34
C ASN A 316 7.57 -30.81 4.29
N ALA A 317 7.39 -32.07 3.88
CA ALA A 317 8.18 -32.67 2.81
C ALA A 317 8.03 -31.89 1.49
N LEU A 318 6.80 -31.49 1.14
CA LEU A 318 6.51 -30.74 -0.10
C LEU A 318 7.28 -29.42 -0.19
N TYR A 319 7.23 -28.61 0.86
CA TYR A 319 7.90 -27.32 0.85
C TYR A 319 9.43 -27.46 0.88
N LYS A 320 9.95 -28.50 1.56
CA LYS A 320 11.38 -28.82 1.58
C LYS A 320 11.89 -29.27 0.20
N GLU A 321 11.16 -30.14 -0.49
CA GLU A 321 11.48 -30.64 -1.83
C GLU A 321 11.47 -29.52 -2.89
N VAL A 322 10.47 -28.62 -2.81
CA VAL A 322 10.38 -27.50 -3.75
C VAL A 322 11.41 -26.41 -3.39
N GLY A 323 11.67 -26.17 -2.10
CA GLY A 323 12.56 -25.13 -1.62
C GLY A 323 11.94 -23.72 -1.62
N VAL A 324 10.62 -23.62 -1.44
CA VAL A 324 9.86 -22.36 -1.41
C VAL A 324 9.35 -22.04 0.00
N LEU A 325 9.06 -20.77 0.25
CA LEU A 325 8.48 -20.33 1.52
C LEU A 325 6.94 -20.44 1.51
N ARG A 326 6.37 -20.81 2.65
CA ARG A 326 4.92 -20.66 2.90
C ARG A 326 4.54 -19.19 2.91
N VAL A 327 3.27 -18.86 2.66
CA VAL A 327 2.78 -17.45 2.72
C VAL A 327 3.17 -16.76 4.03
N ARG A 328 3.00 -17.43 5.18
CA ARG A 328 3.39 -16.92 6.50
C ARG A 328 4.88 -16.64 6.63
N GLN A 329 5.71 -17.49 6.05
CA GLN A 329 7.15 -17.32 6.03
C GLN A 329 7.56 -16.17 5.10
N LEU A 330 6.87 -15.97 3.97
CA LEU A 330 7.08 -14.78 3.11
C LEU A 330 6.81 -13.48 3.88
N TYR A 331 5.76 -13.45 4.71
CA TYR A 331 5.48 -12.30 5.57
C TYR A 331 6.58 -12.08 6.62
N ILE A 332 7.04 -13.13 7.32
CA ILE A 332 8.14 -13.02 8.28
C ILE A 332 9.41 -12.51 7.61
N HIS A 333 9.76 -13.05 6.43
CA HIS A 333 10.92 -12.63 5.66
C HIS A 333 10.84 -11.14 5.32
N LYS A 334 9.70 -10.69 4.79
CA LYS A 334 9.44 -9.28 4.47
C LYS A 334 9.53 -8.39 5.71
N ALA A 335 8.88 -8.77 6.80
CA ALA A 335 8.88 -8.02 8.06
C ALA A 335 10.31 -7.84 8.58
N CYS A 336 11.10 -8.91 8.60
CA CYS A 336 12.46 -8.85 9.12
C CYS A 336 13.41 -8.04 8.24
N VAL A 337 13.40 -8.26 6.92
CA VAL A 337 14.28 -7.53 5.98
C VAL A 337 13.95 -6.04 6.00
N SER A 338 12.67 -5.68 6.03
CA SER A 338 12.23 -4.27 6.10
C SER A 338 12.68 -3.62 7.40
N THR A 339 12.52 -4.32 8.53
CA THR A 339 12.96 -3.84 9.85
C THR A 339 14.47 -3.68 9.89
N HIS A 340 15.22 -4.66 9.38
CA HIS A 340 16.67 -4.63 9.36
C HIS A 340 17.22 -3.44 8.56
N LYS A 341 16.63 -3.17 7.39
CA LYS A 341 16.97 -2.02 6.56
C LYS A 341 16.77 -0.69 7.30
N LEU A 342 15.73 -0.57 8.12
CA LEU A 342 15.49 0.61 8.96
C LEU A 342 16.51 0.70 10.10
N THR A 343 16.88 -0.44 10.72
CA THR A 343 17.87 -0.43 11.80
C THR A 343 19.27 -0.04 11.31
N LEU A 344 19.68 -0.47 10.12
CA LEU A 344 21.00 -0.09 9.57
C LEU A 344 21.10 1.43 9.38
N LYS A 345 20.03 2.05 8.87
CA LYS A 345 19.93 3.51 8.71
C LYS A 345 19.96 4.27 10.04
N SER A 346 19.49 3.67 11.14
CA SER A 346 19.52 4.32 12.46
C SER A 346 20.82 4.06 13.24
N THR A 347 21.51 2.95 12.97
CA THR A 347 22.81 2.61 13.60
C THR A 347 23.98 3.40 13.04
N GLU A 348 23.89 3.96 11.82
CA GLU A 348 24.85 4.97 11.34
C GLU A 348 24.92 6.19 12.28
N TYR A 349 23.94 6.37 13.17
CA TYR A 349 23.90 7.44 14.18
C TYR A 349 24.25 6.99 15.62
N ASN A 350 24.39 5.69 15.91
CA ASN A 350 24.53 5.18 17.29
C ASN A 350 25.59 4.06 17.39
N SER A 351 26.86 4.45 17.44
CA SER A 351 28.03 3.57 17.41
C SER A 351 28.45 2.95 18.77
N LEU A 352 27.63 3.01 19.83
CA LEU A 352 28.11 2.75 21.20
C LEU A 352 27.56 1.50 21.94
N LEU A 353 26.78 0.61 21.32
CA LEU A 353 26.18 -0.53 22.06
C LEU A 353 26.83 -1.90 21.79
N LYS A 354 27.57 -2.40 22.81
CA LYS A 354 28.34 -3.67 22.89
C LYS A 354 27.52 -4.98 23.01
N LYS A 355 26.21 -5.03 22.73
CA LYS A 355 25.41 -6.28 22.84
C LYS A 355 25.40 -7.09 21.53
N ARG A 356 25.58 -8.43 21.58
CA ARG A 356 25.57 -9.34 20.40
C ARG A 356 24.22 -9.38 19.65
N ILE A 357 23.12 -9.03 20.31
CA ILE A 357 21.75 -9.04 19.74
C ILE A 357 21.18 -7.62 19.81
N PHE A 358 20.69 -7.11 18.69
CA PHE A 358 19.95 -5.85 18.64
C PHE A 358 18.46 -6.13 18.86
N ILE A 359 17.95 -5.80 20.04
CA ILE A 359 16.54 -5.95 20.39
C ILE A 359 15.88 -4.58 20.27
N LEU A 360 14.89 -4.48 19.39
CA LEU A 360 14.08 -3.29 19.19
C LEU A 360 13.11 -3.08 20.35
N LYS A 361 12.98 -1.82 20.79
CA LYS A 361 11.91 -1.42 21.70
C LYS A 361 10.57 -1.52 20.97
N LEU A 362 9.61 -2.22 21.57
CA LEU A 362 8.27 -2.33 21.01
C LEU A 362 7.46 -1.07 21.34
N PRO A 363 6.65 -0.55 20.40
CA PRO A 363 5.72 0.53 20.71
C PRO A 363 4.63 0.04 21.66
N LEU A 364 4.11 0.95 22.47
CA LEU A 364 2.95 0.68 23.32
C LEU A 364 1.68 0.62 22.46
N VAL A 365 0.85 -0.38 22.70
CA VAL A 365 -0.42 -0.61 22.00
C VAL A 365 -1.49 -1.02 23.00
N ASN A 366 -2.70 -0.52 22.82
CA ASN A 366 -3.81 -0.69 23.76
C ASN A 366 -4.64 -1.95 23.47
N SER A 367 -4.61 -2.45 22.23
CA SER A 367 -5.46 -3.57 21.82
C SER A 367 -4.71 -4.70 21.11
N SER A 368 -5.29 -5.90 21.15
CA SER A 368 -4.83 -7.06 20.36
C SER A 368 -4.95 -6.81 18.85
N PHE A 369 -5.89 -5.97 18.44
CA PHE A 369 -6.06 -5.51 17.06
C PHE A 369 -4.78 -4.80 16.56
N ALA A 370 -4.28 -3.82 17.32
CA ALA A 370 -3.09 -3.05 16.98
C ALA A 370 -1.83 -3.92 16.81
N LYS A 371 -1.72 -5.01 17.58
CA LYS A 371 -0.56 -5.94 17.53
C LYS A 371 -0.36 -6.63 16.17
N ARG A 372 -1.37 -6.63 15.29
CA ARG A 372 -1.30 -7.25 13.96
C ARG A 372 -0.62 -6.37 12.90
N PHE A 373 -0.51 -5.07 13.16
CA PHE A 373 -0.05 -4.11 12.17
C PHE A 373 1.45 -3.86 12.26
N GLN A 374 2.01 -3.35 11.17
CA GLN A 374 3.45 -3.27 10.92
C GLN A 374 4.23 -2.65 12.08
N TYR A 375 3.77 -1.49 12.60
CA TYR A 375 4.51 -0.74 13.62
C TYR A 375 4.80 -1.55 14.89
N TYR A 376 3.93 -2.50 15.25
CA TYR A 376 4.15 -3.42 16.38
C TYR A 376 4.65 -4.79 15.93
N ALA A 377 4.03 -5.39 14.91
CA ALA A 377 4.30 -6.75 14.48
C ALA A 377 5.72 -6.93 13.96
N TYR A 378 6.23 -5.97 13.17
CA TYR A 378 7.55 -6.08 12.55
C TYR A 378 8.68 -6.12 13.58
N PRO A 379 8.79 -5.16 14.52
CA PRO A 379 9.78 -5.24 15.59
C PRO A 379 9.67 -6.51 16.44
N CYS A 380 8.44 -6.98 16.71
CA CYS A 380 8.21 -8.21 17.48
C CYS A 380 8.77 -9.44 16.76
N VAL A 381 8.40 -9.62 15.49
CA VAL A 381 8.87 -10.72 14.64
C VAL A 381 10.39 -10.65 14.46
N TYR A 382 10.93 -9.46 14.20
CA TYR A 382 12.37 -9.25 14.06
C TYR A 382 13.14 -9.63 15.33
N ASN A 383 12.66 -9.23 16.51
CA ASN A 383 13.27 -9.59 17.78
C ASN A 383 13.28 -11.11 18.02
N LYS A 384 12.18 -11.80 17.68
CA LYS A 384 12.10 -13.27 17.79
C LYS A 384 13.06 -13.96 16.82
N VAL A 385 13.07 -13.55 15.55
CA VAL A 385 13.98 -14.10 14.53
C VAL A 385 15.44 -13.81 14.85
N SER A 386 15.76 -12.61 15.35
CA SER A 386 17.13 -12.24 15.71
C SER A 386 17.69 -13.04 16.90
N ARG A 387 16.83 -13.67 17.72
CA ARG A 387 17.26 -14.62 18.77
C ARG A 387 17.61 -15.99 18.18
N LEU A 388 16.90 -16.42 17.14
CA LEU A 388 17.14 -17.68 16.44
C LEU A 388 18.33 -17.59 15.47
N CYS A 389 18.54 -16.42 14.88
CA CYS A 389 19.60 -16.16 13.92
C CYS A 389 20.17 -14.75 14.15
N PRO A 390 21.42 -14.60 14.63
CA PRO A 390 22.00 -13.28 14.87
C PRO A 390 22.17 -12.45 13.59
N LEU A 391 21.62 -11.22 13.57
CA LEU A 391 21.56 -10.36 12.38
C LEU A 391 22.40 -9.06 12.47
N LYS A 392 23.03 -8.76 13.62
CA LYS A 392 23.55 -7.42 13.95
C LYS A 392 24.58 -6.83 12.97
N HIS A 393 25.37 -7.67 12.30
CA HIS A 393 26.47 -7.23 11.42
C HIS A 393 26.25 -7.60 9.95
N CYS A 394 25.04 -8.05 9.61
CA CYS A 394 24.75 -8.46 8.25
C CYS A 394 24.45 -7.24 7.38
N SER A 395 24.90 -7.26 6.12
CA SER A 395 24.29 -6.39 5.11
C SER A 395 22.80 -6.74 4.92
N THR A 396 22.00 -5.86 4.32
CA THR A 396 20.58 -6.17 4.04
C THR A 396 20.44 -7.44 3.17
N LYS A 397 21.39 -7.67 2.26
CA LYS A 397 21.43 -8.86 1.40
C LYS A 397 21.74 -10.12 2.21
N GLU A 398 22.76 -10.09 3.05
CA GLU A 398 23.11 -11.22 3.94
C GLU A 398 21.99 -11.55 4.92
N CYS A 399 21.37 -10.53 5.51
CA CYS A 399 20.22 -10.67 6.38
C CYS A 399 19.08 -11.41 5.66
N SER A 400 18.76 -10.98 4.44
CA SER A 400 17.74 -11.62 3.60
C SER A 400 18.03 -13.10 3.34
N ILE A 401 19.29 -13.45 3.03
CA ILE A 401 19.72 -14.83 2.76
C ILE A 401 19.67 -15.70 4.03
N LYS A 402 20.21 -15.20 5.15
CA LYS A 402 20.19 -15.91 6.44
C LYS A 402 18.77 -16.24 6.89
N ILE A 403 17.87 -15.26 6.80
CA ILE A 403 16.47 -15.44 7.16
C ILE A 403 15.77 -16.40 6.20
N LEU A 404 16.04 -16.32 4.90
CA LEU A 404 15.50 -17.26 3.92
C LEU A 404 15.88 -18.70 4.27
N ASN A 405 17.15 -18.94 4.58
CA ASN A 405 17.65 -20.27 4.94
C ASN A 405 17.07 -20.78 6.25
N LEU A 406 16.96 -19.92 7.27
CA LEU A 406 16.28 -20.24 8.52
C LEU A 406 14.82 -20.67 8.27
N LEU A 407 14.05 -19.85 7.56
CA LEU A 407 12.63 -20.06 7.35
C LEU A 407 12.32 -21.33 6.54
N LYS A 408 13.18 -21.73 5.60
CA LYS A 408 13.03 -22.98 4.84
C LYS A 408 13.11 -24.23 5.72
N ASN A 409 13.82 -24.14 6.85
CA ASN A 409 13.99 -25.25 7.79
C ASN A 409 12.92 -25.27 8.89
N LEU A 410 12.10 -24.23 9.04
CA LEU A 410 11.05 -24.19 10.05
C LEU A 410 9.80 -24.94 9.62
N ASP A 411 9.26 -25.73 10.55
CA ASP A 411 7.93 -26.31 10.39
C ASP A 411 6.82 -25.24 10.53
N TYR A 412 5.57 -25.69 10.42
CA TYR A 412 4.42 -24.81 10.46
C TYR A 412 4.19 -24.22 11.86
N GLU A 413 4.41 -25.00 12.91
CA GLU A 413 4.14 -24.60 14.28
C GLU A 413 5.16 -23.58 14.79
N CYS A 414 6.45 -23.80 14.51
CA CYS A 414 7.51 -22.82 14.74
C CYS A 414 7.24 -21.50 13.99
N THR A 415 6.74 -21.58 12.75
CA THR A 415 6.38 -20.38 11.96
C THR A 415 5.27 -19.58 12.65
N GLU A 416 4.20 -20.25 13.11
CA GLU A 416 3.11 -19.59 13.83
C GLU A 416 3.54 -19.07 15.21
N ASN A 417 4.46 -19.74 15.90
CA ASN A 417 5.03 -19.28 17.17
C ASN A 417 5.86 -17.99 17.03
N ILE A 418 6.51 -17.78 15.87
CA ILE A 418 7.16 -16.50 15.57
C ILE A 418 6.12 -15.38 15.43
N LEU A 419 4.96 -15.67 14.82
CA LEU A 419 3.91 -14.69 14.58
C LEU A 419 2.98 -14.44 15.76
N SER A 420 2.93 -15.37 16.73
CA SER A 420 2.12 -15.21 17.93
C SER A 420 2.60 -14.01 18.76
N SER A 421 1.68 -13.31 19.42
CA SER A 421 2.03 -12.20 20.32
C SER A 421 2.61 -12.68 21.66
N THR A 422 2.61 -13.99 21.90
CA THR A 422 3.07 -14.60 23.14
C THR A 422 4.59 -14.71 23.12
N VAL A 423 5.25 -14.20 24.17
CA VAL A 423 6.68 -14.44 24.43
C VAL A 423 6.77 -15.86 24.96
N ILE A 424 6.87 -16.84 24.08
CA ILE A 424 7.22 -18.20 24.50
C ILE A 424 8.73 -18.21 24.73
N LYS A 425 9.17 -18.68 25.91
CA LYS A 425 10.55 -19.11 26.15
C LYS A 425 10.86 -20.18 25.13
N ILE A 426 11.48 -19.82 24.00
CA ILE A 426 11.97 -20.80 23.04
C ILE A 426 13.15 -21.45 23.75
N GLY A 427 12.95 -22.69 24.22
CA GLY A 427 14.04 -23.56 24.61
C GLY A 427 15.00 -23.68 23.43
N ILE A 428 16.27 -23.37 23.69
CA ILE A 428 17.36 -23.55 22.76
C ILE A 428 17.36 -25.04 22.41
N ILE A 429 17.19 -25.38 21.13
CA ILE A 429 17.62 -26.68 20.59
C ILE A 429 19.11 -26.55 20.30
#